data_AF-A0A535XB49-F1
#
_entry.id   AF-A0A535XB49-F1
#
_cell.length_a   1.000
_cell.length_b   1.000
_cell.length_c   1.000
_cell.angle_alpha   90.00
_cell.angle_beta   90.00
_cell.angle_gamma   90.00
#
_symmetry.space_group_name_H-M   'P 1'
#
loop_
_entity.id
_entity.type
_entity.pdbx_description
1 polymer ?
#
loop_
_entity_poly.entity_id
_entity_poly.type
_entity_poly.pdbx_seq_one_letter_code
_entity_poly.pdbx_strand_id
1 'polypeptide(L)'
;MRRAIAITTTAVLLLVLAAAPAGTATTSLSGKTLPQATQSDGDYAASYAAHKVKNVVATTQKTSCYTPEDQFFTSDGPNDGYTGMSACEGAANTGEDQGPYATQAGSNPGYPAASPMLVKDHSESDIRVDPTNAKHLIGQSKWFVSAEGYNHLLGFYESWDGGLSWPVQGHIPGYEGWTDNTDPVGAFDRWGNFYSLILPYQFAYTATGHHDFSINQNVQPNPALPAEIISVNVRPHDASGANDWMSVRTGTTDIVAPYAPQGREPDKQWIAIDTNPLSPFHDRIYAMWVV
;
A
#
# COMPACT_ATOMS: atom_id res chain seq x y z
N MET A 1 63.25 45.08 25.79
CA MET A 1 63.37 43.89 24.92
C MET A 1 62.45 42.81 25.48
N ARG A 2 61.23 42.70 24.93
CA ARG A 2 60.22 41.71 25.33
C ARG A 2 60.42 40.47 24.47
N ARG A 3 60.70 39.31 25.07
CA ARG A 3 60.70 38.01 24.38
C ARG A 3 59.43 37.27 24.80
N ALA A 4 58.55 37.06 23.83
CA ALA A 4 57.30 36.34 23.95
C ALA A 4 57.58 34.83 24.05
N ILE A 5 56.92 34.17 25.00
CA ILE A 5 56.79 32.71 25.07
C ILE A 5 55.40 32.40 24.50
N ALA A 6 55.37 31.83 23.30
CA ALA A 6 54.14 31.38 22.66
C ALA A 6 53.79 29.97 23.18
N ILE A 7 52.60 29.86 23.76
CA ILE A 7 51.96 28.61 24.15
C ILE A 7 51.39 27.98 22.87
N THR A 8 51.88 26.81 22.49
CA THR A 8 51.32 26.01 21.39
C THR A 8 50.18 25.15 21.94
N THR A 9 48.94 25.59 21.72
CA THR A 9 47.73 24.77 21.83
C THR A 9 47.50 24.03 20.52
N THR A 10 47.67 22.71 20.52
CA THR A 10 47.32 21.83 19.40
C THR A 10 45.81 21.58 19.43
N ALA A 11 45.04 22.27 18.58
CA ALA A 11 43.63 21.95 18.34
C ALA A 11 43.56 20.84 17.28
N VAL A 12 43.02 19.69 17.67
CA VAL A 12 42.69 18.58 16.76
C VAL A 12 41.39 18.95 16.04
N LEU A 13 41.46 19.26 14.74
CA LEU A 13 40.28 19.37 13.88
C LEU A 13 39.82 17.95 13.50
N LEU A 14 38.68 17.53 14.02
CA LEU A 14 37.91 16.40 13.50
C LEU A 14 37.17 16.86 12.23
N LEU A 15 37.68 16.48 11.06
CA LEU A 15 36.95 16.56 9.80
C LEU A 15 35.91 15.43 9.77
N VAL A 16 34.64 15.79 9.95
CA VAL A 16 33.52 14.91 9.62
C VAL A 16 33.42 14.87 8.09
N LEU A 17 33.87 13.78 7.47
CA LEU A 17 33.50 13.47 6.09
C LEU A 17 32.02 13.10 6.09
N ALA A 18 31.16 14.03 5.66
CA ALA A 18 29.81 13.68 5.25
C ALA A 18 29.91 12.71 4.07
N ALA A 19 29.42 11.48 4.26
CA ALA A 19 29.25 10.54 3.16
C ALA A 19 28.22 11.12 2.19
N ALA A 20 28.67 11.62 1.04
CA ALA A 20 27.78 11.93 -0.07
C ALA A 20 27.14 10.62 -0.55
N PRO A 21 25.81 10.56 -0.77
CA PRO A 21 25.22 9.39 -1.39
C PRO A 21 25.77 9.26 -2.81
N ALA A 22 26.33 8.09 -3.12
CA ALA A 22 26.75 7.75 -4.47
C ALA A 22 25.49 7.62 -5.35
N GLY A 23 25.17 8.67 -6.12
CA GLY A 23 24.13 8.62 -7.13
C GLY A 23 24.51 7.61 -8.22
N THR A 24 23.71 6.56 -8.38
CA THR A 24 23.83 5.61 -9.49
C THR A 24 23.33 6.30 -10.76
N ALA A 25 24.25 6.84 -11.56
CA ALA A 25 23.93 7.35 -12.88
C ALA A 25 23.48 6.20 -13.80
N THR A 26 22.18 6.11 -14.10
CA THR A 26 21.68 5.19 -15.12
C THR A 26 22.01 5.76 -16.50
N THR A 27 22.86 5.06 -17.25
CA THR A 27 23.12 5.38 -18.66
C THR A 27 21.83 5.18 -19.47
N SER A 28 21.30 6.25 -20.07
CA SER A 28 20.18 6.11 -21.02
C SER A 28 20.65 5.40 -22.29
N LEU A 29 19.71 4.79 -23.03
CA LEU A 29 19.90 4.16 -24.34
C LEU A 29 20.53 5.08 -25.42
N SER A 30 20.77 6.37 -25.11
CA SER A 30 21.46 7.34 -25.97
C SER A 30 22.91 7.62 -25.58
N GLY A 31 23.46 6.93 -24.57
CA GLY A 31 24.83 7.15 -24.08
C GLY A 31 25.04 8.50 -23.37
N LYS A 32 23.99 9.33 -23.26
CA LYS A 32 24.00 10.53 -22.40
C LYS A 32 23.64 10.13 -20.98
N THR A 33 24.53 10.45 -20.06
CA THR A 33 24.21 10.58 -18.63
C THR A 33 23.14 11.64 -18.52
N LEU A 34 21.91 11.24 -18.21
CA LEU A 34 20.90 12.21 -17.78
C LEU A 34 21.42 12.74 -16.43
N PRO A 35 21.64 14.05 -16.28
CA PRO A 35 21.94 14.61 -14.97
C PRO A 35 20.72 14.32 -14.10
N GLN A 36 20.84 13.38 -13.18
CA GLN A 36 19.88 13.25 -12.10
C GLN A 36 20.11 14.49 -11.23
N ALA A 37 19.34 15.54 -11.48
CA ALA A 37 19.35 16.71 -10.61
C ALA A 37 18.81 16.25 -9.25
N THR A 38 19.59 16.46 -8.20
CA THR A 38 19.06 16.42 -6.85
C THR A 38 18.33 17.73 -6.59
N GLN A 39 17.12 17.66 -6.04
CA GLN A 39 16.50 18.85 -5.45
C GLN A 39 17.23 19.13 -4.15
N SER A 40 17.82 20.31 -3.99
CA SER A 40 18.42 20.68 -2.71
C SER A 40 17.32 21.01 -1.69
N ASP A 41 17.60 20.83 -0.39
CA ASP A 41 16.70 21.26 0.68
C ASP A 41 16.35 22.76 0.56
N GLY A 42 17.30 23.56 0.06
CA GLY A 42 17.11 24.99 -0.21
C GLY A 42 16.11 25.25 -1.33
N ASP A 43 16.17 24.50 -2.43
CA ASP A 43 15.22 24.61 -3.54
C ASP A 43 13.83 24.12 -3.14
N TYR A 44 13.76 23.04 -2.35
CA TYR A 44 12.50 22.58 -1.77
C TYR A 44 11.90 23.66 -0.85
N ALA A 45 12.68 24.26 0.05
CA ALA A 45 12.22 25.35 0.92
C ALA A 45 11.81 26.60 0.12
N ALA A 46 12.54 26.94 -0.95
CA ALA A 46 12.20 28.04 -1.85
C ALA A 46 10.86 27.78 -2.58
N SER A 47 10.57 26.53 -2.94
CA SER A 47 9.29 26.15 -3.54
C SER A 47 8.10 26.44 -2.60
N TYR A 48 8.26 26.22 -1.30
CA TYR A 48 7.26 26.63 -0.31
C TYR A 48 7.12 28.16 -0.26
N ALA A 49 8.23 28.90 -0.19
CA ALA A 49 8.19 30.35 -0.07
C ALA A 49 7.52 31.02 -1.29
N ALA A 50 7.93 30.61 -2.49
CA ALA A 50 7.50 31.17 -3.78
C ALA A 50 6.14 30.65 -4.25
N HIS A 51 5.88 29.35 -4.07
CA HIS A 51 4.72 28.67 -4.69
C HIS A 51 3.78 27.99 -3.70
N LYS A 52 4.07 28.08 -2.38
CA LYS A 52 3.24 27.49 -1.33
C LYS A 52 3.03 25.98 -1.47
N VAL A 53 4.02 25.27 -2.04
CA VAL A 53 4.05 23.80 -2.07
C VAL A 53 3.99 23.28 -0.64
N LYS A 54 3.08 22.34 -0.34
CA LYS A 54 2.91 21.75 0.99
C LYS A 54 3.00 20.23 0.91
N ASN A 55 3.53 19.61 1.95
CA ASN A 55 3.40 18.17 2.16
C ASN A 55 2.20 17.90 3.05
N VAL A 56 1.43 16.88 2.70
CA VAL A 56 0.36 16.32 3.52
C VAL A 56 0.64 14.84 3.67
N VAL A 57 0.62 14.33 4.91
CA VAL A 57 0.80 12.91 5.20
C VAL A 57 -0.59 12.32 5.42
N ALA A 58 -1.07 11.51 4.48
CA ALA A 58 -2.41 10.91 4.57
C ALA A 58 -2.46 9.78 5.63
N THR A 59 -1.38 8.98 5.70
CA THR A 59 -1.26 7.75 6.51
C THR A 59 -1.32 7.94 8.02
N THR A 60 -1.20 9.17 8.52
CA THR A 60 -1.17 9.46 9.98
C THR A 60 -2.44 10.18 10.46
N GLN A 61 -3.43 10.39 9.59
CA GLN A 61 -4.64 11.15 9.94
C GLN A 61 -5.72 10.28 10.60
N LYS A 62 -5.66 8.97 10.40
CA LYS A 62 -6.61 7.98 10.93
C LYS A 62 -5.87 6.75 11.43
N THR A 63 -6.55 5.99 12.29
CA THR A 63 -6.09 4.70 12.79
C THR A 63 -7.00 3.63 12.21
N SER A 64 -6.40 2.66 11.53
CA SER A 64 -7.11 1.54 10.92
C SER A 64 -6.85 0.24 11.68
N CYS A 65 -7.85 -0.64 11.63
CA CYS A 65 -7.71 -2.02 12.04
C CYS A 65 -8.51 -2.94 11.13
N TYR A 66 -7.99 -4.15 10.92
CA TYR A 66 -8.73 -5.24 10.30
C TYR A 66 -8.32 -6.57 10.93
N THR A 67 -9.16 -7.61 10.79
CA THR A 67 -8.84 -8.98 11.23
C THR A 67 -8.15 -9.73 10.09
N PRO A 68 -6.81 -9.93 10.12
CA PRO A 68 -6.11 -10.62 9.03
C PRO A 68 -6.47 -12.11 8.99
N GLU A 69 -6.34 -12.73 7.81
CA GLU A 69 -6.55 -14.17 7.64
C GLU A 69 -5.49 -15.00 8.37
N ASP A 70 -4.22 -14.64 8.26
CA ASP A 70 -3.13 -15.27 9.01
C ASP A 70 -2.53 -14.29 10.02
N GLN A 71 -2.03 -14.80 11.15
CA GLN A 71 -1.46 -14.03 12.25
C GLN A 71 0.07 -14.17 12.32
N PHE A 72 0.77 -13.05 12.50
CA PHE A 72 2.22 -13.01 12.64
C PHE A 72 2.68 -12.04 13.74
N PHE A 73 3.02 -12.60 14.90
CA PHE A 73 3.41 -11.82 16.08
C PHE A 73 4.92 -11.69 16.29
N THR A 74 5.74 -12.27 15.43
CA THR A 74 7.21 -12.16 15.55
C THR A 74 7.63 -10.70 15.43
N SER A 75 8.52 -10.27 16.32
CA SER A 75 9.05 -8.91 16.37
C SER A 75 10.55 -8.92 16.08
N ASP A 76 10.96 -8.04 15.17
CA ASP A 76 12.37 -7.76 14.84
C ASP A 76 12.94 -6.58 15.66
N GLY A 77 12.23 -6.20 16.73
CA GLY A 77 12.62 -5.14 17.65
C GLY A 77 13.71 -5.58 18.63
N PRO A 78 14.58 -4.67 19.09
CA PRO A 78 14.60 -3.24 18.76
C PRO A 78 15.42 -2.90 17.50
N ASN A 79 16.08 -3.87 16.85
CA ASN A 79 17.08 -3.60 15.82
C ASN A 79 16.48 -2.97 14.56
N ASP A 80 15.32 -3.47 14.11
CA ASP A 80 14.67 -3.02 12.88
C ASP A 80 13.44 -2.14 13.14
N GLY A 81 13.10 -1.90 14.42
CA GLY A 81 12.03 -0.99 14.83
C GLY A 81 10.61 -1.57 14.74
N TYR A 82 10.45 -2.82 14.29
CA TYR A 82 9.15 -3.47 14.18
C TYR A 82 8.78 -4.28 15.44
N THR A 83 7.48 -4.38 15.73
CA THR A 83 6.93 -4.86 17.02
C THR A 83 5.96 -6.05 16.93
N GLY A 84 5.86 -6.69 15.76
CA GLY A 84 4.91 -7.75 15.45
C GLY A 84 3.47 -7.26 15.45
N MET A 85 2.47 -8.09 15.14
CA MET A 85 1.08 -7.65 15.25
C MET A 85 0.74 -7.09 16.64
N SER A 86 -0.11 -6.07 16.67
CA SER A 86 -0.64 -5.48 17.90
C SER A 86 -2.16 -5.42 17.80
N ALA A 87 -2.86 -5.84 18.84
CA ALA A 87 -4.32 -5.84 18.85
C ALA A 87 -4.86 -4.41 18.67
N CYS A 88 -6.00 -4.30 17.97
CA CYS A 88 -6.64 -3.01 17.71
C CYS A 88 -7.12 -2.29 18.97
N GLU A 89 -7.60 -3.04 19.96
CA GLU A 89 -8.12 -2.52 21.25
C GLU A 89 -9.15 -1.38 21.11
N GLY A 90 -9.92 -1.38 20.02
CA GLY A 90 -10.92 -0.34 19.73
C GLY A 90 -10.33 1.00 19.28
N ALA A 91 -9.06 1.05 18.88
CA ALA A 91 -8.37 2.28 18.49
C ALA A 91 -8.79 2.82 17.10
N ALA A 92 -9.42 2.01 16.24
CA ALA A 92 -9.74 2.46 14.89
C ALA A 92 -10.75 3.60 14.87
N ASN A 93 -10.56 4.52 13.91
CA ASN A 93 -11.41 5.70 13.72
C ASN A 93 -11.69 6.01 12.23
N THR A 94 -11.44 5.03 11.36
CA THR A 94 -11.75 4.97 9.93
C THR A 94 -13.24 4.71 9.68
N GLY A 95 -13.90 3.96 10.57
CA GLY A 95 -15.28 3.51 10.37
C GLY A 95 -15.41 2.31 9.43
N GLU A 96 -14.29 1.64 9.13
CA GLU A 96 -14.27 0.38 8.39
C GLU A 96 -14.80 -0.79 9.23
N ASP A 97 -15.26 -1.85 8.56
CA ASP A 97 -15.55 -3.11 9.23
C ASP A 97 -14.25 -3.77 9.72
N GLN A 98 -14.22 -4.21 10.97
CA GLN A 98 -13.03 -4.84 11.56
C GLN A 98 -13.07 -6.37 11.51
N GLY A 99 -14.10 -6.94 10.90
CA GLY A 99 -14.36 -8.38 10.85
C GLY A 99 -15.28 -8.88 11.98
N PRO A 100 -15.64 -10.17 11.98
CA PRO A 100 -15.24 -11.17 10.98
C PRO A 100 -15.81 -10.87 9.60
N TYR A 101 -15.08 -11.24 8.55
CA TYR A 101 -15.48 -10.97 7.17
C TYR A 101 -16.12 -12.20 6.52
N ALA A 102 -17.04 -11.99 5.58
CA ALA A 102 -17.72 -13.08 4.88
C ALA A 102 -16.74 -13.96 4.07
N THR A 103 -15.65 -13.38 3.59
CA THR A 103 -14.56 -14.05 2.86
C THR A 103 -13.74 -15.01 3.74
N GLN A 104 -13.74 -14.82 5.07
CA GLN A 104 -13.07 -15.71 6.03
C GLN A 104 -13.93 -16.93 6.38
N ALA A 105 -15.10 -17.09 5.76
CA ALA A 105 -15.88 -18.31 5.88
C ALA A 105 -15.16 -19.46 5.16
N GLY A 106 -14.82 -20.52 5.90
CA GLY A 106 -14.11 -21.69 5.36
C GLY A 106 -12.63 -21.76 5.70
N SER A 107 -12.11 -20.77 6.44
CA SER A 107 -10.77 -20.79 7.00
C SER A 107 -10.49 -22.04 7.85
N ASN A 108 -9.26 -22.53 7.78
CA ASN A 108 -8.81 -23.68 8.55
C ASN A 108 -8.71 -23.35 10.05
N PRO A 109 -8.70 -24.37 10.94
CA PRO A 109 -8.53 -24.16 12.37
C PRO A 109 -7.25 -23.37 12.69
N GLY A 110 -7.40 -22.29 13.45
CA GLY A 110 -6.31 -21.34 13.74
C GLY A 110 -6.39 -20.04 12.94
N TYR A 111 -7.29 -19.98 11.96
CA TYR A 111 -7.59 -18.83 11.11
C TYR A 111 -9.09 -18.46 11.16
N PRO A 112 -9.47 -17.20 10.90
CA PRO A 112 -8.60 -16.03 10.82
C PRO A 112 -7.98 -15.67 12.19
N ALA A 113 -7.25 -14.55 12.27
CA ALA A 113 -6.82 -14.02 13.56
C ALA A 113 -8.03 -13.80 14.50
N ALA A 114 -7.84 -14.01 15.79
CA ALA A 114 -8.95 -13.99 16.77
C ALA A 114 -9.53 -12.58 17.02
N SER A 115 -8.82 -11.54 16.63
CA SER A 115 -9.24 -10.15 16.83
C SER A 115 -8.64 -9.23 15.75
N PRO A 116 -9.19 -8.03 15.56
CA PRO A 116 -8.60 -7.04 14.67
C PRO A 116 -7.21 -6.60 15.15
N MET A 117 -6.31 -6.34 14.21
CA MET A 117 -4.94 -5.89 14.43
C MET A 117 -4.77 -4.46 13.91
N LEU A 118 -3.89 -3.68 14.56
CA LEU A 118 -3.55 -2.32 14.16
C LEU A 118 -2.77 -2.33 12.85
N VAL A 119 -3.17 -1.46 11.91
CA VAL A 119 -2.30 -1.09 10.79
C VAL A 119 -1.22 -0.16 11.32
N LYS A 120 0.05 -0.51 11.10
CA LYS A 120 1.21 0.20 11.64
C LYS A 120 2.17 0.70 10.58
N ASP A 121 2.23 0.02 9.44
CA ASP A 121 3.17 0.31 8.37
C ASP A 121 2.48 0.32 7.00
N HIS A 122 3.16 0.94 6.04
CA HIS A 122 2.63 1.14 4.70
C HIS A 122 3.74 0.97 3.66
N SER A 123 3.44 0.32 2.55
CA SER A 123 4.36 0.20 1.41
C SER A 123 3.58 0.12 0.11
N GLU A 124 4.26 0.46 -0.99
CA GLU A 124 3.66 0.60 -2.32
C GLU A 124 2.47 1.57 -2.36
N SER A 125 2.37 2.36 -3.41
CA SER A 125 1.32 3.36 -3.45
C SER A 125 0.93 3.72 -4.86
N ASP A 126 -0.35 3.93 -5.05
CA ASP A 126 -0.92 4.56 -6.24
C ASP A 126 -1.87 5.69 -5.81
N ILE A 127 -2.00 6.70 -6.66
CA ILE A 127 -2.90 7.83 -6.43
C ILE A 127 -3.46 8.32 -7.75
N ARG A 128 -4.78 8.54 -7.77
CA ARG A 128 -5.51 8.96 -8.96
C ARG A 128 -6.33 10.22 -8.68
N VAL A 129 -6.53 10.99 -9.73
CA VAL A 129 -7.37 12.20 -9.73
C VAL A 129 -8.63 11.89 -10.51
N ASP A 130 -9.78 12.21 -9.94
CA ASP A 130 -11.08 12.03 -10.57
C ASP A 130 -11.22 12.97 -11.79
N PRO A 131 -11.52 12.46 -13.00
CA PRO A 131 -11.68 13.29 -14.20
C PRO A 131 -12.89 14.22 -14.14
N THR A 132 -13.87 13.95 -13.27
CA THR A 132 -15.06 14.80 -13.06
C THR A 132 -14.82 15.91 -12.04
N ASN A 133 -13.82 15.76 -11.18
CA ASN A 133 -13.49 16.71 -10.13
C ASN A 133 -12.00 16.63 -9.76
N ALA A 134 -11.20 17.61 -10.22
CA ALA A 134 -9.76 17.65 -9.94
C ALA A 134 -9.38 17.80 -8.45
N LYS A 135 -10.35 18.06 -7.56
CA LYS A 135 -10.15 18.07 -6.11
C LYS A 135 -10.48 16.74 -5.44
N HIS A 136 -11.09 15.81 -6.16
CA HIS A 136 -11.37 14.47 -5.69
C HIS A 136 -10.20 13.55 -6.06
N LEU A 137 -9.53 13.01 -5.04
CA LEU A 137 -8.38 12.11 -5.18
C LEU A 137 -8.64 10.86 -4.36
N ILE A 138 -8.28 9.71 -4.92
CA ILE A 138 -8.19 8.44 -4.18
C ILE A 138 -6.76 7.93 -4.30
N GLY A 139 -6.15 7.67 -3.14
CA GLY A 139 -4.86 6.99 -3.01
C GLY A 139 -5.06 5.61 -2.40
N GLN A 140 -4.11 4.71 -2.65
CA GLN A 140 -4.09 3.35 -2.12
C GLN A 140 -2.68 2.95 -1.71
N SER A 141 -2.57 2.05 -0.75
CA SER A 141 -1.28 1.48 -0.32
C SER A 141 -1.48 0.11 0.34
N LYS A 142 -0.42 -0.68 0.45
CA LYS A 142 -0.42 -1.82 1.38
C LYS A 142 -0.49 -1.30 2.81
N TRP A 143 -1.37 -1.89 3.61
CA TRP A 143 -1.62 -1.57 5.01
C TRP A 143 -1.18 -2.77 5.84
N PHE A 144 -0.03 -2.65 6.49
CA PHE A 144 0.58 -3.74 7.22
C PHE A 144 0.09 -3.77 8.66
N VAL A 145 -0.38 -4.92 9.08
CA VAL A 145 -0.55 -5.26 10.51
C VAL A 145 0.71 -5.88 11.10
N SER A 146 1.59 -6.43 10.25
CA SER A 146 2.97 -6.81 10.59
C SER A 146 3.88 -6.64 9.37
N ALA A 147 4.86 -5.76 9.48
CA ALA A 147 5.87 -5.58 8.45
C ALA A 147 6.85 -6.78 8.38
N GLU A 148 7.14 -7.41 9.53
CA GLU A 148 8.05 -8.55 9.65
C GLU A 148 7.55 -9.78 8.90
N GLY A 149 6.24 -10.03 8.99
CA GLY A 149 5.59 -11.13 8.30
C GLY A 149 5.18 -10.78 6.88
N TYR A 150 5.41 -9.55 6.43
CA TYR A 150 4.82 -9.00 5.21
C TYR A 150 3.29 -9.11 5.19
N ASN A 151 2.62 -9.04 6.35
CA ASN A 151 1.19 -9.28 6.49
C ASN A 151 0.39 -8.00 6.22
N HIS A 152 -0.31 -7.94 5.09
CA HIS A 152 -0.95 -6.72 4.62
C HIS A 152 -2.22 -6.95 3.79
N LEU A 153 -3.18 -6.04 3.93
CA LEU A 153 -4.23 -5.85 2.92
C LEU A 153 -4.00 -4.52 2.20
N LEU A 154 -4.77 -4.26 1.15
CA LEU A 154 -4.80 -2.94 0.55
C LEU A 154 -5.73 -2.04 1.35
N GLY A 155 -5.30 -0.81 1.61
CA GLY A 155 -6.15 0.25 2.10
C GLY A 155 -6.13 1.48 1.20
N PHE A 156 -7.04 2.39 1.46
CA PHE A 156 -7.28 3.57 0.66
C PHE A 156 -7.39 4.85 1.49
N TYR A 157 -7.19 5.98 0.81
CA TYR A 157 -7.33 7.33 1.33
C TYR A 157 -8.10 8.14 0.30
N GLU A 158 -9.06 8.94 0.75
CA GLU A 158 -9.86 9.75 -0.16
C GLU A 158 -9.96 11.20 0.32
N SER A 159 -9.86 12.11 -0.64
CA SER A 159 -9.84 13.56 -0.44
C SER A 159 -10.76 14.24 -1.44
N TRP A 160 -11.46 15.30 -1.02
CA TRP A 160 -12.30 16.15 -1.89
C TRP A 160 -11.85 17.62 -1.95
N ASP A 161 -10.69 17.93 -1.36
CA ASP A 161 -10.14 19.28 -1.28
C ASP A 161 -8.76 19.42 -1.97
N GLY A 162 -8.45 18.49 -2.89
CA GLY A 162 -7.19 18.50 -3.63
C GLY A 162 -6.03 17.88 -2.84
N GLY A 163 -6.31 17.02 -1.86
CA GLY A 163 -5.30 16.35 -1.03
C GLY A 163 -4.85 17.15 0.20
N LEU A 164 -5.58 18.21 0.57
CA LEU A 164 -5.29 18.99 1.78
C LEU A 164 -5.71 18.23 3.05
N SER A 165 -6.81 17.50 2.99
CA SER A 165 -7.27 16.57 4.03
C SER A 165 -7.74 15.24 3.44
N TRP A 166 -7.64 14.18 4.25
CA TRP A 166 -7.97 12.80 3.85
C TRP A 166 -8.96 12.18 4.85
N PRO A 167 -10.22 12.66 4.89
CA PRO A 167 -11.17 12.34 5.95
C PRO A 167 -11.72 10.90 5.90
N VAL A 168 -11.71 10.26 4.72
CA VAL A 168 -12.18 8.88 4.52
C VAL A 168 -10.98 8.00 4.22
N GLN A 169 -10.81 6.96 5.04
CA GLN A 169 -9.75 5.97 4.94
C GLN A 169 -10.29 4.62 5.44
N GLY A 170 -9.70 3.52 5.00
CA GLY A 170 -10.04 2.16 5.42
C GLY A 170 -9.30 1.12 4.58
N HIS A 171 -9.30 -0.15 4.98
CA HIS A 171 -8.95 -1.25 4.09
C HIS A 171 -10.01 -1.37 2.99
N ILE A 172 -9.63 -1.93 1.85
CA ILE A 172 -10.54 -2.20 0.74
C ILE A 172 -11.24 -3.53 1.02
N PRO A 173 -12.59 -3.54 1.16
CA PRO A 173 -13.28 -4.70 1.72
C PRO A 173 -13.53 -5.82 0.68
N GLY A 174 -13.81 -7.03 1.15
CA GLY A 174 -14.25 -8.18 0.35
C GLY A 174 -13.14 -9.13 -0.11
N TYR A 175 -11.96 -9.04 0.50
CA TYR A 175 -10.75 -9.80 0.15
C TYR A 175 -9.92 -10.22 1.37
N GLU A 176 -10.50 -10.16 2.57
CA GLU A 176 -9.84 -10.39 3.86
C GLU A 176 -9.68 -11.88 4.22
N GLY A 177 -10.22 -12.77 3.39
CA GLY A 177 -10.04 -14.22 3.51
C GLY A 177 -8.79 -14.75 2.80
N TRP A 178 -8.05 -13.88 2.10
CA TRP A 178 -6.70 -14.16 1.63
C TRP A 178 -5.69 -13.68 2.66
N THR A 179 -4.50 -14.30 2.69
CA THR A 179 -3.43 -13.88 3.61
C THR A 179 -3.03 -12.43 3.35
N ASP A 180 -2.82 -12.10 2.08
CA ASP A 180 -2.39 -10.76 1.65
C ASP A 180 -3.14 -10.30 0.39
N ASN A 181 -3.25 -8.97 0.26
CA ASN A 181 -3.65 -8.27 -0.96
C ASN A 181 -2.57 -7.26 -1.37
N THR A 182 -2.08 -7.31 -2.61
CA THR A 182 -0.91 -6.53 -3.06
C THR A 182 -1.17 -5.65 -4.28
N ASP A 183 -0.13 -4.88 -4.64
CA ASP A 183 0.06 -4.12 -5.86
C ASP A 183 -1.06 -3.10 -6.09
N PRO A 184 -1.19 -2.08 -5.21
CA PRO A 184 -2.26 -1.10 -5.31
C PRO A 184 -2.18 -0.37 -6.64
N VAL A 185 -3.20 -0.54 -7.48
CA VAL A 185 -3.39 0.25 -8.70
C VAL A 185 -4.87 0.51 -8.92
N GLY A 186 -5.20 1.73 -9.34
CA GLY A 186 -6.57 2.10 -9.63
C GLY A 186 -6.75 3.03 -10.82
N ALA A 187 -8.00 3.20 -11.23
CA ALA A 187 -8.38 4.14 -12.28
C ALA A 187 -9.81 4.64 -12.07
N PHE A 188 -10.05 5.91 -12.38
CA PHE A 188 -11.39 6.47 -12.43
C PHE A 188 -12.02 6.25 -13.80
N ASP A 189 -13.30 5.92 -13.84
CA ASP A 189 -14.11 6.08 -15.04
C ASP A 189 -14.58 7.54 -15.20
N ARG A 190 -15.25 7.84 -16.32
CA ARG A 190 -15.71 9.21 -16.61
C ARG A 190 -16.90 9.67 -15.76
N TRP A 191 -17.48 8.78 -14.96
CA TRP A 191 -18.55 9.10 -14.01
C TRP A 191 -18.00 9.31 -12.60
N GLY A 192 -16.68 9.16 -12.42
CA GLY A 192 -16.01 9.34 -11.15
C GLY A 192 -16.10 8.12 -10.23
N ASN A 193 -16.48 6.93 -10.74
CA ASN A 193 -16.31 5.69 -9.99
C ASN A 193 -14.84 5.27 -10.06
N PHE A 194 -14.30 4.83 -8.94
CA PHE A 194 -12.92 4.38 -8.83
C PHE A 194 -12.84 2.86 -8.83
N TYR A 195 -12.02 2.30 -9.73
CA TYR A 195 -11.77 0.86 -9.84
C TYR A 195 -10.41 0.56 -9.26
N SER A 196 -10.37 -0.29 -8.23
CA SER A 196 -9.15 -0.87 -7.68
C SER A 196 -8.93 -2.24 -8.29
N LEU A 197 -7.80 -2.46 -8.95
CA LEU A 197 -7.36 -3.80 -9.31
C LEU A 197 -6.55 -4.36 -8.13
N ILE A 198 -6.87 -5.59 -7.71
CA ILE A 198 -6.37 -6.17 -6.48
C ILE A 198 -5.83 -7.56 -6.80
N LEU A 199 -4.69 -7.88 -6.21
CA LEU A 199 -4.06 -9.19 -6.26
C LEU A 199 -4.05 -9.83 -4.85
N PRO A 200 -5.11 -10.56 -4.48
CA PRO A 200 -5.16 -11.42 -3.30
C PRO A 200 -4.44 -12.75 -3.52
N TYR A 201 -3.65 -13.18 -2.54
CA TYR A 201 -2.97 -14.48 -2.54
C TYR A 201 -2.86 -15.06 -1.12
N GLN A 202 -2.69 -16.38 -1.05
CA GLN A 202 -2.60 -17.14 0.20
C GLN A 202 -1.20 -17.71 0.40
N PHE A 203 -0.70 -17.61 1.62
CA PHE A 203 0.40 -18.40 2.15
C PHE A 203 0.19 -18.63 3.64
N ALA A 204 0.83 -19.64 4.19
CA ALA A 204 0.88 -19.87 5.63
C ALA A 204 2.26 -19.52 6.18
N TYR A 205 2.34 -19.05 7.44
CA TYR A 205 3.64 -18.94 8.10
C TYR A 205 4.13 -20.31 8.58
N THR A 206 5.35 -20.68 8.17
CA THR A 206 6.08 -21.81 8.75
C THR A 206 6.49 -21.51 10.20
N ALA A 207 6.85 -22.55 10.96
CA ALA A 207 7.34 -22.39 12.33
C ALA A 207 8.60 -21.51 12.46
N THR A 208 9.36 -21.30 11.37
CA THR A 208 10.53 -20.41 11.32
C THR A 208 10.20 -19.04 10.76
N GLY A 209 8.93 -18.75 10.49
CA GLY A 209 8.45 -17.46 9.98
C GLY A 209 8.60 -17.22 8.48
N HIS A 210 9.01 -18.23 7.70
CA HIS A 210 8.97 -18.14 6.24
C HIS A 210 7.55 -18.37 5.71
N HIS A 211 7.24 -17.81 4.55
CA HIS A 211 6.00 -18.05 3.83
C HIS A 211 6.02 -19.44 3.15
N ASP A 212 4.97 -20.22 3.38
CA ASP A 212 4.68 -21.47 2.68
C ASP A 212 3.51 -21.24 1.71
N PHE A 213 3.84 -21.16 0.43
CA PHE A 213 2.88 -21.02 -0.68
C PHE A 213 2.37 -22.37 -1.19
N SER A 214 2.67 -23.48 -0.49
CA SER A 214 2.24 -24.80 -0.94
C SER A 214 0.72 -24.92 -0.95
N ILE A 215 0.19 -25.41 -2.06
CA ILE A 215 -1.25 -25.61 -2.17
C ILE A 215 -1.61 -26.98 -1.64
N ASN A 216 -1.91 -26.97 -0.36
CA ASN A 216 -2.45 -28.07 0.38
C ASN A 216 -3.60 -27.53 1.23
N GLN A 217 -4.78 -28.13 1.09
CA GLN A 217 -5.97 -27.71 1.84
C GLN A 217 -5.80 -27.74 3.36
N ASN A 218 -4.78 -28.43 3.89
CA ASN A 218 -4.47 -28.47 5.32
C ASN A 218 -3.37 -27.47 5.74
N VAL A 219 -2.76 -26.77 4.78
CA VAL A 219 -1.72 -25.76 4.99
C VAL A 219 -2.27 -24.37 4.71
N GLN A 220 -3.01 -24.19 3.61
CA GLN A 220 -3.58 -22.90 3.23
C GLN A 220 -4.46 -22.32 4.36
N PRO A 221 -4.37 -21.02 4.67
CA PRO A 221 -5.25 -20.42 5.67
C PRO A 221 -6.73 -20.58 5.33
N ASN A 222 -7.11 -20.36 4.06
CA ASN A 222 -8.48 -20.47 3.59
C ASN A 222 -8.63 -21.37 2.34
N PRO A 223 -8.80 -22.69 2.53
CA PRO A 223 -8.96 -23.62 1.41
C PRO A 223 -10.30 -23.47 0.67
N ALA A 224 -11.24 -22.66 1.17
CA ALA A 224 -12.50 -22.38 0.48
C ALA A 224 -12.35 -21.33 -0.63
N LEU A 225 -11.23 -20.61 -0.66
CA LEU A 225 -10.91 -19.61 -1.68
C LEU A 225 -9.83 -20.12 -2.64
N PRO A 226 -9.78 -19.61 -3.90
CA PRO A 226 -8.64 -19.83 -4.76
C PRO A 226 -7.33 -19.38 -4.09
N ALA A 227 -6.22 -20.06 -4.40
CA ALA A 227 -4.91 -19.73 -3.83
C ALA A 227 -4.50 -18.28 -4.16
N GLU A 228 -4.88 -17.80 -5.34
CA GLU A 228 -4.53 -16.48 -5.84
C GLU A 228 -5.50 -16.04 -6.94
N ILE A 229 -5.81 -14.75 -7.00
CA ILE A 229 -6.71 -14.17 -7.99
C ILE A 229 -6.25 -12.77 -8.44
N ILE A 230 -6.58 -12.39 -9.67
CA ILE A 230 -6.73 -10.98 -10.04
C ILE A 230 -8.22 -10.64 -9.91
N SER A 231 -8.49 -9.52 -9.26
CA SER A 231 -9.84 -9.10 -8.90
C SER A 231 -10.00 -7.59 -9.01
N VAL A 232 -11.25 -7.13 -9.04
CA VAL A 232 -11.56 -5.70 -9.13
C VAL A 232 -12.58 -5.32 -8.06
N ASN A 233 -12.38 -4.16 -7.44
CA ASN A 233 -13.34 -3.58 -6.52
C ASN A 233 -13.70 -2.17 -7.00
N VAL A 234 -14.96 -1.78 -6.87
CA VAL A 234 -15.41 -0.46 -7.34
C VAL A 234 -15.86 0.38 -6.16
N ARG A 235 -15.28 1.56 -6.01
CA ARG A 235 -15.80 2.60 -5.14
C ARG A 235 -16.71 3.53 -5.95
N PRO A 236 -18.02 3.54 -5.70
CA PRO A 236 -18.96 4.42 -6.41
C PRO A 236 -18.63 5.91 -6.22
N HIS A 237 -18.95 6.75 -7.20
CA HIS A 237 -18.70 8.18 -7.13
C HIS A 237 -19.41 8.87 -5.94
N ASP A 238 -20.55 8.35 -5.51
CA ASP A 238 -21.35 8.86 -4.40
C ASP A 238 -21.05 8.14 -3.06
N ALA A 239 -19.99 7.34 -3.02
CA ALA A 239 -19.49 6.73 -1.79
C ALA A 239 -19.11 7.79 -0.74
N SER A 240 -19.39 7.49 0.53
CA SER A 240 -19.18 8.42 1.64
C SER A 240 -18.53 7.78 2.87
N GLY A 241 -18.70 6.47 3.05
CA GLY A 241 -18.11 5.67 4.12
C GLY A 241 -16.92 4.83 3.67
N ALA A 242 -16.20 4.30 4.67
CA ALA A 242 -15.06 3.41 4.46
C ALA A 242 -15.45 2.10 3.75
N ASN A 243 -16.65 1.59 4.04
CA ASN A 243 -17.17 0.32 3.51
C ASN A 243 -17.96 0.46 2.21
N ASP A 244 -18.12 1.68 1.67
CA ASP A 244 -18.90 1.95 0.46
C ASP A 244 -18.12 1.48 -0.80
N TRP A 245 -18.13 0.17 -1.02
CA TRP A 245 -17.44 -0.52 -2.10
C TRP A 245 -18.33 -1.62 -2.68
N MET A 246 -18.18 -1.86 -3.98
CA MET A 246 -18.81 -2.96 -4.71
C MET A 246 -17.80 -4.09 -4.88
N SER A 247 -17.63 -4.89 -3.83
CA SER A 247 -16.70 -6.04 -3.82
C SER A 247 -17.33 -7.34 -4.33
N VAL A 248 -18.66 -7.38 -4.46
CA VAL A 248 -19.44 -8.55 -4.89
C VAL A 248 -20.22 -8.23 -6.16
N ARG A 249 -20.04 -9.06 -7.19
CA ARG A 249 -20.82 -9.02 -8.42
C ARG A 249 -21.50 -10.36 -8.63
N THR A 250 -22.81 -10.36 -8.88
CA THR A 250 -23.61 -11.59 -9.08
C THR A 250 -23.57 -12.61 -7.92
N GLY A 251 -23.33 -12.14 -6.68
CA GLY A 251 -23.36 -12.96 -5.47
C GLY A 251 -22.02 -13.56 -5.05
N THR A 252 -20.94 -13.31 -5.80
CA THR A 252 -19.56 -13.70 -5.46
C THR A 252 -18.60 -12.52 -5.58
N THR A 253 -17.43 -12.60 -4.95
CA THR A 253 -16.33 -11.63 -5.15
C THR A 253 -16.02 -11.44 -6.64
N ASP A 254 -15.76 -10.22 -7.07
CA ASP A 254 -15.54 -9.90 -8.50
C ASP A 254 -14.13 -10.33 -8.96
N ILE A 255 -14.03 -11.59 -9.39
CA ILE A 255 -12.79 -12.22 -9.87
C ILE A 255 -12.64 -12.01 -11.38
N VAL A 256 -11.54 -11.40 -11.78
CA VAL A 256 -11.15 -11.23 -13.19
C VAL A 256 -10.44 -12.48 -13.71
N ALA A 257 -9.50 -13.03 -12.94
CA ALA A 257 -8.76 -14.23 -13.31
C ALA A 257 -8.34 -15.02 -12.06
N PRO A 258 -8.80 -16.28 -11.90
CA PRO A 258 -8.28 -17.16 -10.86
C PRO A 258 -7.03 -17.90 -11.33
N TYR A 259 -6.08 -18.13 -10.42
CA TYR A 259 -4.86 -18.86 -10.69
C TYR A 259 -4.87 -20.25 -10.08
N ALA A 260 -4.40 -21.20 -10.90
CA ALA A 260 -4.24 -22.57 -10.46
C ALA A 260 -3.09 -22.68 -9.46
N PRO A 261 -3.17 -23.64 -8.54
CA PRO A 261 -2.19 -23.85 -7.48
C PRO A 261 -0.85 -24.42 -7.99
N GLN A 262 -0.08 -23.71 -8.81
CA GLN A 262 1.07 -24.28 -9.54
C GLN A 262 2.31 -23.38 -9.72
N GLY A 263 2.41 -22.24 -9.03
CA GLY A 263 3.66 -21.45 -8.99
C GLY A 263 3.95 -20.61 -10.24
N ARG A 264 2.91 -19.95 -10.78
CA ARG A 264 2.99 -18.92 -11.83
C ARG A 264 2.09 -17.78 -11.42
N GLU A 265 2.54 -17.12 -10.36
CA GLU A 265 1.81 -16.08 -9.67
C GLU A 265 1.65 -14.86 -10.59
N PRO A 266 0.43 -14.37 -10.85
CA PRO A 266 0.27 -13.04 -11.42
C PRO A 266 1.00 -12.01 -10.56
N ASP A 267 1.73 -11.10 -11.17
CA ASP A 267 2.40 -9.99 -10.46
C ASP A 267 2.43 -8.74 -11.33
N LYS A 268 2.64 -7.57 -10.72
CA LYS A 268 2.81 -6.28 -11.41
C LYS A 268 1.59 -5.92 -12.25
N GLN A 269 0.45 -5.79 -11.61
CA GLN A 269 -0.81 -5.43 -12.25
C GLN A 269 -0.90 -3.93 -12.61
N TRP A 270 -1.62 -3.63 -13.69
CA TRP A 270 -1.95 -2.28 -14.13
C TRP A 270 -3.41 -2.18 -14.57
N ILE A 271 -4.00 -1.01 -14.35
CA ILE A 271 -5.35 -0.68 -14.81
C ILE A 271 -5.37 0.70 -15.47
N ALA A 272 -6.16 0.83 -16.54
CA ALA A 272 -6.48 2.09 -17.19
C ALA A 272 -7.91 2.05 -17.74
N ILE A 273 -8.57 3.20 -17.84
CA ILE A 273 -9.91 3.33 -18.41
C ILE A 273 -9.86 4.38 -19.51
N ASP A 274 -10.39 4.03 -20.70
CA ASP A 274 -10.43 4.95 -21.83
C ASP A 274 -11.59 5.94 -21.67
N THR A 275 -11.25 7.14 -21.17
CA THR A 275 -12.19 8.24 -20.99
C THR A 275 -12.21 9.22 -22.18
N ASN A 276 -11.62 8.86 -23.33
CA ASN A 276 -11.60 9.73 -24.50
C ASN A 276 -12.92 9.60 -25.30
N PRO A 277 -13.75 10.65 -25.39
CA PRO A 277 -15.05 10.58 -26.06
C PRO A 277 -14.96 10.33 -27.58
N LEU A 278 -13.77 10.48 -28.17
CA LEU A 278 -13.52 10.19 -29.58
C LEU A 278 -13.00 8.78 -29.83
N SER A 279 -12.72 8.00 -28.78
CA SER A 279 -12.21 6.65 -28.92
C SER A 279 -13.31 5.66 -29.33
N PRO A 280 -13.06 4.73 -30.27
CA PRO A 280 -13.97 3.61 -30.51
C PRO A 280 -14.04 2.63 -29.33
N PHE A 281 -13.17 2.77 -28.33
CA PHE A 281 -13.13 1.97 -27.11
C PHE A 281 -13.49 2.78 -25.86
N HIS A 282 -14.16 3.92 -26.04
CA HIS A 282 -14.65 4.75 -24.93
C HIS A 282 -15.38 3.91 -23.86
N ASP A 283 -15.09 4.21 -22.59
CA ASP A 283 -15.58 3.50 -21.40
C ASP A 283 -15.06 2.06 -21.24
N ARG A 284 -14.02 1.67 -21.99
CA ARG A 284 -13.37 0.36 -21.81
C ARG A 284 -12.35 0.40 -20.67
N ILE A 285 -12.46 -0.58 -19.79
CA ILE A 285 -11.48 -0.87 -18.74
C ILE A 285 -10.44 -1.84 -19.30
N TYR A 286 -9.17 -1.51 -19.12
CA TYR A 286 -8.02 -2.34 -19.46
C TYR A 286 -7.34 -2.75 -18.16
N ALA A 287 -7.20 -4.05 -17.94
CA ALA A 287 -6.39 -4.61 -16.88
C ALA A 287 -5.31 -5.50 -17.52
N MET A 288 -4.08 -5.43 -17.01
CA MET A 288 -2.97 -6.28 -17.46
C MET A 288 -2.06 -6.60 -16.28
N TRP A 289 -1.33 -7.71 -16.35
CA TRP A 289 -0.39 -8.16 -15.33
C TRP A 289 0.57 -9.19 -15.97
N VAL A 290 1.64 -9.54 -15.28
CA VAL A 290 2.63 -10.55 -15.70
C VAL A 290 2.28 -11.91 -15.07
N VAL A 291 2.59 -13.02 -15.75
CA VAL A 291 2.42 -14.42 -15.30
C VAL A 291 3.68 -15.22 -15.63
#